data_AF-A0A966TII8-F1
#
_entry.id   AF-A0A966TII8-F1
#
_cell.length_a   1.000
_cell.length_b   1.000
_cell.length_c   1.000
_cell.angle_alpha   90.00
_cell.angle_beta   90.00
_cell.angle_gamma   90.00
#
_symmetry.space_group_name_H-M   'P 1'
#
loop_
_entity.id
_entity.type
_entity.pdbx_description
1 polymer ?
#
loop_
_entity_poly.entity_id
_entity_poly.type
_entity_poly.pdbx_seq_one_letter_code
_entity_poly.pdbx_strand_id
1 'polypeptide(L)' 'MNGTIVDVRTREEFSGGHVAQSINIPLQEIMQHVEEIKAMKAPIIFCCAAG' A
#
# COMPACT_ATOMS: atom_id res chain seq x y z
N MET A 1 -15.58 0.85 -7.24
CA MET A 1 -14.90 1.49 -6.11
C MET A 1 -13.58 2.01 -6.63
N ASN A 2 -13.34 3.33 -6.66
CA ASN A 2 -12.10 3.92 -7.20
C ASN A 2 -11.15 4.27 -6.05
N GLY A 3 -10.74 3.27 -5.26
CA GLY A 3 -9.78 3.45 -4.16
C GLY A 3 -8.46 2.75 -4.48
N THR A 4 -7.34 3.39 -4.14
CA THR A 4 -6.01 2.78 -4.27
C THR A 4 -5.71 2.01 -2.99
N ILE A 5 -5.42 0.71 -3.11
CA ILE A 5 -5.02 -0.10 -1.97
C ILE A 5 -3.50 -0.04 -1.87
N VAL A 6 -2.99 0.40 -0.71
CA VAL A 6 -1.56 0.42 -0.40
C VAL A 6 -1.30 -0.67 0.64
N ASP A 7 -0.59 -1.71 0.23
CA ASP A 7 -0.20 -2.81 1.10
C ASP A 7 1.15 -2.48 1.76
N VAL A 8 1.15 -2.36 3.09
CA VAL A 8 2.31 -1.91 3.87
C VAL A 8 3.16 -3.05 4.42
N ARG A 9 2.81 -4.28 4.06
CA ARG A 9 3.56 -5.48 4.43
C ARG A 9 4.89 -5.56 3.71
N THR A 10 5.72 -6.50 4.12
CA THR A 10 6.98 -6.80 3.45
C THR A 10 6.75 -7.28 2.01
N ARG A 11 7.76 -7.12 1.15
CA ARG A 11 7.69 -7.55 -0.25
C ARG A 11 7.47 -9.06 -0.37
N GLU A 12 8.02 -9.82 0.58
CA GLU A 12 7.86 -11.27 0.68
C GLU A 12 6.41 -11.66 0.94
N GLU A 13 5.74 -11.01 1.89
CA GLU A 13 4.32 -11.23 2.19
C GLU A 13 3.42 -10.83 1.01
N PHE A 14 3.76 -9.74 0.33
CA PHE A 14 3.03 -9.28 -0.85
C PHE A 14 3.16 -10.26 -2.03
N SER A 15 4.36 -10.79 -2.24
CA SER A 15 4.64 -11.80 -3.27
C SER A 15 3.92 -13.12 -3.00
N GLY A 16 3.76 -13.48 -1.72
CA GLY A 16 3.01 -14.67 -1.29
C GLY A 16 1.49 -14.58 -1.49
N GLY A 17 0.96 -13.38 -1.75
CA GLY A 17 -0.46 -13.15 -2.02
C GLY A 17 -0.88 -11.73 -1.62
N HIS A 18 -1.49 -11.03 -2.55
CA HIS A 18 -1.96 -9.65 -2.36
C HIS A 18 -3.27 -9.39 -3.09
N VAL A 19 -3.94 -8.30 -2.70
CA VAL A 19 -5.18 -7.87 -3.35
C VAL A 19 -4.89 -7.38 -4.76
N ALA A 20 -5.69 -7.81 -5.74
CA ALA A 20 -5.51 -7.33 -7.11
C ALA A 20 -5.59 -5.80 -7.18
N GLN A 21 -4.66 -5.20 -7.93
CA GLN A 21 -4.52 -3.73 -8.08
C GLN A 21 -4.03 -2.99 -6.82
N SER A 22 -3.53 -3.69 -5.80
CA SER A 22 -2.81 -3.04 -4.70
C SER A 22 -1.37 -2.68 -5.08
N ILE A 23 -0.86 -1.64 -4.44
CA ILE A 23 0.53 -1.18 -4.55
C ILE A 23 1.23 -1.56 -3.25
N ASN A 24 2.37 -2.24 -3.32
CA ASN A 24 3.17 -2.52 -2.14
C ASN A 24 4.08 -1.34 -1.82
N ILE A 25 3.91 -0.73 -0.65
CA ILE A 25 4.83 0.26 -0.09
C ILE A 25 5.12 -0.18 1.34
N PRO A 26 6.20 -0.95 1.58
CA PRO A 26 6.54 -1.44 2.92
C PRO A 26 6.56 -0.32 3.95
N LEU A 27 6.10 -0.59 5.16
CA LEU A 27 5.97 0.41 6.23
C LEU A 27 7.26 1.22 6.45
N GLN A 28 8.43 0.59 6.31
CA GLN A 28 9.74 1.23 6.45
C GLN A 28 10.04 2.23 5.32
N GLU A 29 9.46 2.03 4.13
CA GLU A 29 9.63 2.86 2.93
C GLU A 29 8.53 3.94 2.82
N ILE A 30 7.42 3.83 3.56
CA ILE A 30 6.29 4.78 3.49
C ILE A 30 6.73 6.24 3.64
N MET A 31 7.62 6.51 4.59
CA MET A 31 8.09 7.88 4.84
C MET A 31 8.83 8.48 3.64
N GLN A 32 9.46 7.64 2.81
CA GLN A 32 10.13 8.07 1.58
C GLN A 32 9.13 8.33 0.45
N HIS A 33 8.00 7.62 0.45
CA HIS A 33 6.93 7.74 -0.55
C HIS A 33 5.75 8.62 -0.09
N VAL A 34 5.85 9.28 1.07
CA VAL A 34 4.72 10.01 1.67
C VAL A 34 4.17 11.12 0.77
N GLU A 35 5.04 11.81 0.04
CA GLU A 35 4.62 12.88 -0.87
C GLU A 35 3.94 12.33 -2.13
N GLU A 36 4.36 11.16 -2.62
CA GLU A 36 3.71 10.45 -3.72
C GLU A 36 2.33 9.94 -3.31
N ILE A 37 2.23 9.37 -2.11
CA ILE A 37 0.97 8.92 -1.50
C ILE A 37 0.02 10.11 -1.33
N LYS A 38 0.47 11.24 -0.80
CA LYS A 38 -0.34 12.47 -0.67
C LYS A 38 -0.78 13.04 -2.02
N ALA A 39 -0.02 12.83 -3.08
CA ALA A 39 -0.38 13.26 -4.43
C ALA A 39 -1.48 12.38 -5.07
N MET A 40 -1.73 11.18 -4.53
CA MET A 40 -2.83 10.33 -4.99
C MET A 40 -4.18 10.96 -4.60
N LYS A 41 -4.97 11.33 -5.61
CA LYS A 41 -6.29 11.98 -5.41
C LYS A 41 -7.41 11.01 -5.05
N ALA A 42 -7.16 9.70 -5.14
CA ALA A 42 -8.13 8.66 -4.83
C ALA A 42 -8.12 8.30 -3.34
N PRO A 43 -9.23 7.84 -2.75
CA PRO A 43 -9.25 7.31 -1.39
C PRO A 43 -8.23 6.18 -1.25
N ILE A 44 -7.32 6.32 -0.29
CA ILE A 44 -6.24 5.36 -0.02
C ILE A 44 -6.68 4.42 1.09
N ILE A 45 -6.59 3.12 0.83
CA ILE A 45 -6.87 2.07 1.79
C ILE A 45 -5.54 1.42 2.15
N PHE A 46 -5.10 1.60 3.39
CA PHE A 46 -3.92 0.91 3.89
C PHE A 46 -4.29 -0.50 4.34
N CYS A 47 -3.58 -1.49 3.81
CA CYS A 47 -3.71 -2.90 4.18
C CYS A 47 -2.45 -3.35 4.91
N CYS A 48 -2.61 -3.79 6.16
CA CYS A 48 -1.54 -4.32 6.99
C CYS A 48 -1.83 -5.78 7.35
N ALA A 49 -0.81 -6.53 7.78
CA ALA A 49 -0.98 -7.89 8.29
C ALA A 49 -1.90 -7.98 9.53
N ALA A 50 -2.07 -6.88 10.26
CA ALA A 50 -2.81 -6.84 11.52
C ALA A 50 -4.27 -6.33 11.41
N GLY A 51 -4.69 -5.80 10.25
CA GLY A 51 -5.99 -5.16 10.06
C GLY A 51 -6.02 -3.71 10.51
#